data_AF-A0A814QZX8-F1
#
_entry.id   AF-A0A814QZX8-F1
#
_cell.length_a   1.000
_cell.length_b   1.000
_cell.length_c   1.000
_cell.angle_alpha   90.00
_cell.angle_beta   90.00
_cell.angle_gamma   90.00
#
_symmetry.space_group_name_H-M   'P 1'
#
loop_
_entity.id
_entity.type
_entity.pdbx_description
1 polymer ?
#
loop_
_entity_poly.entity_id
_entity_poly.type
_entity_poly.pdbx_seq_one_letter_code
_entity_poly.pdbx_strand_id
1 'polypeptide(L)'
;MYYSAKRQSFLINQGYSYKVITRLASEEDNLFFSTKEEQRQLLERVLLATDRGEDKEEEPLGQVASSTTSVDRRIGTMNSLSGADETTYMEVKKKPTTNGTARSNKPTTNGTARSNKPKHELFRKYRK
;
A
#
# COMPACT_ATOMS: atom_id res chain seq x y z
N MET A 1 19.76 26.93 13.11
CA MET A 1 19.46 26.14 11.88
C MET A 1 19.87 24.68 12.10
N TYR A 2 19.04 23.88 12.76
CA TYR A 2 19.43 22.52 13.18
C TYR A 2 19.28 21.47 12.06
N TYR A 3 18.17 21.48 11.33
CA TYR A 3 17.95 20.55 10.20
C TYR A 3 19.05 20.70 9.13
N SER A 4 19.41 21.94 8.80
CA SER A 4 20.44 22.25 7.82
C SER A 4 21.78 21.59 8.18
N ALA A 5 22.18 21.58 9.46
CA ALA A 5 23.41 20.93 9.89
C ALA A 5 23.39 19.40 9.63
N LYS A 6 22.27 18.73 9.91
CA LYS A 6 22.12 17.30 9.57
C LYS A 6 22.19 17.07 8.06
N ARG A 7 21.56 17.96 7.27
CA ARG A 7 21.57 17.88 5.81
C ARG A 7 22.97 18.12 5.23
N GLN A 8 23.77 18.99 5.84
CA GLN A 8 25.18 19.21 5.48
C GLN A 8 26.00 17.93 5.65
N SER A 9 25.93 17.31 6.83
CA SER A 9 26.61 16.03 7.07
C SER A 9 26.18 14.95 6.09
N PHE A 10 24.88 14.89 5.77
CA PHE A 10 24.36 13.96 4.78
C PHE A 10 24.96 14.18 3.38
N LEU A 11 25.00 15.42 2.88
CA LEU A 11 25.56 15.73 1.56
C LEU A 11 27.06 15.43 1.48
N ILE A 12 27.80 15.75 2.54
CA ILE A 12 29.25 15.47 2.63
C ILE A 12 29.49 13.95 2.62
N ASN A 13 28.71 13.20 3.40
CA ASN A 13 28.85 11.74 3.50
C ASN A 13 28.54 11.03 2.17
N GLN A 14 27.71 11.62 1.31
CA GLN A 14 27.45 11.10 -0.04
C GLN A 14 28.55 11.45 -1.05
N GLY A 15 29.54 12.25 -0.67
CA GLY A 15 30.64 12.67 -1.52
C GLY A 15 30.37 13.92 -2.36
N TYR A 16 29.32 14.69 -2.05
CA TYR A 16 29.08 15.97 -2.71
C TYR A 16 30.01 17.06 -2.17
N SER A 17 30.44 17.96 -3.06
CA SER A 17 31.08 19.21 -2.65
C SER A 17 30.05 20.14 -2.03
N TYR A 18 30.30 20.64 -0.82
CA TYR A 18 29.39 21.49 -0.09
C TYR A 18 30.07 22.78 0.37
N LYS A 19 29.36 23.92 0.25
CA LYS A 19 29.82 25.24 0.72
C LYS A 19 28.65 26.05 1.26
N VAL A 20 28.83 26.65 2.44
CA VAL A 20 27.90 27.63 3.01
C VAL A 20 28.21 29.01 2.41
N ILE A 21 27.23 29.65 1.81
CA ILE A 21 27.33 31.02 1.29
C ILE A 21 26.41 31.92 2.12
N THR A 22 26.96 32.98 2.70
CA THR A 22 26.22 33.89 3.58
C THR A 22 25.78 35.18 2.88
N ARG A 23 26.43 35.53 1.77
CA ARG A 23 26.15 36.72 0.96
C ARG A 23 26.48 36.40 -0.50
N LEU A 24 25.65 36.86 -1.42
CA LEU A 24 25.92 36.74 -2.85
C LEU A 24 26.74 37.94 -3.31
N ALA A 25 27.61 37.74 -4.30
CA ALA A 25 28.61 38.74 -4.70
C ALA A 25 28.05 39.85 -5.61
N SER A 26 26.74 39.93 -5.84
CA SER A 26 26.10 41.01 -6.60
C SER A 26 24.60 40.98 -6.33
N GLU A 27 24.09 41.99 -5.63
CA GLU A 27 22.68 42.07 -5.20
C GLU A 27 22.10 43.47 -5.49
N GLU A 28 22.40 44.07 -6.65
CA GLU A 28 21.97 45.45 -6.91
C GLU A 28 20.86 45.59 -7.96
N ASP A 29 20.60 44.59 -8.80
CA ASP A 29 19.59 44.74 -9.86
C ASP A 29 18.30 43.95 -9.57
N ASN A 30 17.25 44.69 -9.18
CA ASN A 30 15.83 44.27 -9.14
C ASN A 30 15.47 43.12 -8.16
N LEU A 31 15.91 43.21 -6.90
CA LEU A 31 15.46 42.27 -5.88
C LEU A 31 14.02 42.57 -5.44
N PHE A 32 13.16 41.56 -5.50
CA PHE A 32 11.82 41.63 -4.92
C PHE A 32 11.90 41.77 -3.39
N PHE A 33 10.92 42.44 -2.79
CA PHE A 33 10.88 42.71 -1.34
C PHE A 33 12.04 43.60 -0.87
N SER A 34 12.50 44.51 -1.71
CA SER A 34 13.51 45.52 -1.35
C SER A 34 12.97 46.54 -0.35
N THR A 35 11.66 46.87 -0.44
CA THR A 35 11.00 47.80 0.48
C THR A 35 10.38 47.07 1.68
N LYS A 36 10.42 47.73 2.85
CA LYS A 36 9.80 47.20 4.08
C LYS A 36 8.28 47.02 3.95
N GLU A 37 7.62 47.84 3.14
CA GLU A 37 6.18 47.77 2.94
C GLU A 37 5.77 46.51 2.17
N GLU A 38 6.51 46.13 1.13
CA GLU A 38 6.31 44.86 0.42
C GLU A 38 6.53 43.64 1.34
N GLN A 39 7.55 43.70 2.20
CA GLN A 39 7.80 42.66 3.20
C GLN A 39 6.64 42.56 4.21
N ARG A 40 6.05 43.69 4.62
CA ARG A 40 4.88 43.72 5.52
C ARG A 40 3.65 43.09 4.85
N GLN A 41 3.41 43.40 3.57
CA GLN A 41 2.32 42.79 2.80
C GLN A 41 2.50 41.28 2.67
N LEU A 42 3.73 40.80 2.46
CA LEU A 42 4.01 39.36 2.44
C LEU A 42 3.71 38.71 3.81
N LEU A 43 4.15 39.35 4.90
CA LEU A 43 3.90 38.85 6.25
C LEU A 43 2.41 38.69 6.54
N GLU A 44 1.61 39.68 6.15
CA GLU A 44 0.14 39.61 6.30
C GLU A 44 -0.45 38.42 5.54
N ARG A 45 0.01 38.16 4.30
CA ARG A 45 -0.42 36.98 3.53
C ARG A 45 -0.02 35.68 4.20
N VAL A 46 1.19 35.59 4.77
CA VAL A 46 1.65 34.39 5.48
C VAL A 46 0.80 34.14 6.72
N LEU A 47 0.50 35.17 7.52
CA LEU A 47 -0.37 35.03 8.70
C LEU A 47 -1.76 34.50 8.34
N LEU A 48 -2.36 35.05 7.28
CA LEU A 48 -3.66 34.57 6.78
C LEU A 48 -3.60 33.13 6.25
N ALA A 49 -2.46 32.70 5.70
CA ALA A 49 -2.28 31.33 5.20
C ALA A 49 -2.02 30.34 6.34
N THR A 50 -1.26 30.72 7.38
CA THR A 50 -1.06 29.89 8.58
C THR A 50 -2.37 29.66 9.32
N ASP A 51 -3.23 30.67 9.39
CA ASP A 51 -4.57 30.54 10.01
C ASP A 51 -5.48 29.56 9.24
N ARG A 52 -5.21 29.34 7.94
CA ARG A 52 -5.94 28.41 7.08
C ARG A 52 -5.44 26.96 7.19
N GLY A 53 -4.40 26.70 8.00
CA GLY A 53 -3.91 25.35 8.24
C GLY A 53 -3.27 24.69 7.02
N GLU A 54 -2.80 25.47 6.04
CA GLU A 54 -2.01 24.99 4.89
C GLU A 54 -0.55 24.70 5.28
N ASP A 55 -0.32 24.29 6.52
CA ASP A 55 0.94 23.67 6.89
C ASP A 55 1.01 22.36 6.13
N LYS A 56 1.90 22.34 5.12
CA LYS A 56 2.18 21.16 4.31
C LYS A 56 2.20 19.94 5.21
N GLU A 57 1.26 19.03 4.99
CA GLU A 57 1.33 17.67 5.49
C GLU A 57 2.77 17.21 5.29
N GLU A 58 3.46 16.90 6.39
CA GLU A 58 4.71 16.18 6.33
C GLU A 58 4.41 14.86 5.63
N GLU A 59 4.60 14.82 4.31
CA GLU A 59 4.73 13.58 3.57
C GLU A 59 5.77 12.75 4.34
N PRO A 60 5.37 11.62 4.96
CA PRO A 60 6.28 10.86 5.80
C PRO A 60 7.35 10.25 4.89
N LEU A 61 8.47 10.96 4.78
CA LEU A 61 9.72 10.48 4.23
C LEU A 61 10.13 9.25 5.05
N GLY A 62 9.75 8.07 4.54
CA GLY A 62 10.19 6.80 5.08
C GLY A 62 9.18 6.08 5.98
N GLN A 63 7.91 6.01 5.57
CA GLN A 63 7.16 4.79 5.88
C GLN A 63 7.76 3.66 5.04
N VAL A 64 8.90 3.12 5.49
CA VAL A 64 9.15 1.69 5.28
C VAL A 64 7.91 1.03 5.83
N ALA A 65 7.09 0.49 4.92
CA ALA A 65 5.95 -0.32 5.26
C ALA A 65 6.48 -1.54 6.01
N SER A 66 6.75 -1.40 7.30
CA SER A 66 6.44 -2.45 8.25
C SER A 66 4.92 -2.49 8.24
N SER A 67 4.40 -3.16 7.22
CA SER A 67 3.04 -3.60 7.12
C SER A 67 2.82 -4.54 8.30
N THR A 68 2.57 -3.99 9.48
CA THR A 68 1.75 -4.69 10.46
C THR A 68 0.35 -4.67 9.86
N THR A 69 0.15 -5.50 8.83
CA THR A 69 -1.16 -5.91 8.36
C THR A 69 -1.86 -6.43 9.60
N SER A 70 -2.73 -5.61 10.17
CA SER A 70 -3.68 -6.00 11.18
C SER A 70 -4.59 -7.03 10.53
N VAL A 71 -4.21 -8.31 10.64
CA VAL A 71 -4.98 -9.44 10.14
C VAL A 71 -6.20 -9.58 11.03
N ASP A 72 -7.32 -9.05 10.57
CA ASP A 72 -8.60 -9.16 11.25
C ASP A 72 -9.21 -10.53 10.92
N ARG A 73 -9.11 -11.47 11.88
CA ARG A 73 -9.56 -12.86 11.69
C ARG A 73 -11.08 -12.93 11.85
N ARG A 74 -11.80 -12.74 10.74
CA ARG A 74 -13.25 -12.97 10.69
C ARG A 74 -13.53 -14.47 10.69
N ILE A 75 -14.30 -14.95 11.67
CA ILE A 75 -14.78 -16.33 11.72
C ILE A 75 -15.89 -16.45 10.68
N GLY A 76 -15.66 -17.24 9.63
CA GLY A 76 -16.63 -17.53 8.57
C GLY A 76 -16.34 -18.87 7.90
N THR A 77 -17.36 -19.46 7.28
CA THR A 77 -17.22 -20.65 6.42
C THR A 77 -16.30 -20.36 5.24
N MET A 78 -15.44 -21.31 4.88
CA MET A 78 -14.37 -21.15 3.88
C MET A 78 -14.88 -20.68 2.50
N ASN A 79 -16.12 -21.01 2.15
CA ASN A 79 -16.79 -20.58 0.92
C ASN A 79 -17.02 -19.06 0.86
N SER A 80 -17.38 -18.41 1.98
CA SER A 80 -17.60 -16.96 2.04
C SER A 80 -16.30 -16.16 1.97
N LEU A 81 -15.18 -16.71 2.48
CA LEU A 81 -13.86 -16.06 2.41
C LEU A 81 -13.31 -16.03 0.98
N SER A 82 -13.66 -17.04 0.18
CA SER A 82 -13.17 -17.19 -1.19
C SER A 82 -13.97 -16.38 -2.23
N GLY A 83 -14.98 -15.60 -1.81
CA GLY A 83 -15.91 -14.91 -2.71
C GLY A 83 -16.77 -15.87 -3.57
N ALA A 84 -16.83 -17.15 -3.19
CA ALA A 84 -17.47 -18.19 -3.97
C ALA A 84 -19.01 -18.18 -3.87
N ASP A 85 -19.55 -17.46 -2.87
CA ASP A 85 -21.00 -17.33 -2.68
C ASP A 85 -21.65 -16.43 -3.76
N GLU A 86 -20.87 -15.56 -4.43
CA GLU A 86 -21.40 -14.57 -5.38
C GLU A 86 -21.45 -15.08 -6.84
N THR A 87 -20.83 -16.22 -7.15
CA THR A 87 -20.76 -16.73 -8.53
C THR A 87 -21.85 -17.77 -8.80
N THR A 88 -23.04 -17.33 -9.24
CA THR A 88 -24.02 -18.24 -9.84
C THR A 88 -23.75 -18.38 -11.34
N TYR A 89 -23.26 -19.55 -11.77
CA TYR A 89 -23.01 -19.84 -13.18
C TYR A 89 -24.34 -20.02 -13.93
N MET A 90 -24.72 -19.05 -14.76
CA MET A 90 -25.84 -19.21 -15.69
C MET A 90 -25.34 -19.91 -16.96
N GLU A 91 -25.69 -21.18 -17.12
CA GLU A 91 -25.49 -21.89 -18.39
C GLU A 91 -26.46 -21.36 -19.46
N VAL A 92 -25.95 -20.69 -20.48
CA VAL A 92 -26.72 -20.42 -21.68
C VAL A 92 -26.73 -21.69 -22.52
N LYS A 93 -27.88 -22.37 -22.58
CA LYS A 93 -28.10 -23.52 -23.48
C LYS A 93 -27.95 -23.06 -24.93
N LYS A 94 -26.76 -23.22 -25.52
CA LYS A 94 -26.60 -23.16 -26.97
C LYS A 94 -27.33 -24.35 -27.59
N LYS A 95 -28.16 -24.07 -28.60
CA LYS A 95 -28.86 -25.09 -29.40
C LYS A 95 -27.87 -26.18 -29.84
N PRO A 96 -28.23 -27.47 -29.76
CA PRO A 96 -27.35 -28.54 -30.15
C PRO A 96 -27.15 -28.52 -31.67
N THR A 97 -25.93 -28.21 -32.11
CA THR A 97 -25.47 -28.58 -33.45
C THR A 97 -25.20 -30.07 -33.41
N THR A 98 -26.08 -30.83 -34.06
CA THR A 98 -25.93 -32.26 -34.29
C THR A 98 -24.57 -32.53 -34.94
N ASN A 99 -23.68 -33.25 -34.23
CA ASN A 99 -22.69 -34.19 -34.75
C ASN A 99 -21.77 -34.62 -33.60
N GLY A 100 -21.86 -35.88 -33.17
CA GLY A 100 -20.90 -36.46 -32.23
C GLY A 100 -21.51 -37.31 -31.13
N THR A 101 -21.81 -38.56 -31.49
CA THR A 101 -21.72 -39.79 -30.67
C THR A 101 -22.04 -39.68 -29.17
N ALA A 102 -23.24 -40.14 -28.84
CA ALA A 102 -23.70 -40.44 -27.49
C ALA A 102 -22.74 -41.38 -26.74
N ARG A 103 -22.38 -41.00 -25.51
CA ARG A 103 -21.96 -41.96 -24.47
C ARG A 103 -22.80 -41.74 -23.23
N SER A 104 -23.63 -42.75 -22.95
CA SER A 104 -24.57 -42.83 -21.85
C SER A 104 -23.86 -43.10 -20.51
N ASN A 105 -24.23 -42.27 -19.53
CA ASN A 105 -24.30 -42.41 -18.07
C ASN A 105 -23.86 -43.73 -17.41
N LYS A 106 -23.23 -43.56 -16.23
CA LYS A 106 -23.69 -44.23 -15.00
C LYS A 106 -23.39 -43.40 -13.74
N PRO A 107 -24.39 -43.11 -12.89
CA PRO A 107 -24.16 -42.62 -11.53
C PRO A 107 -23.96 -43.81 -10.59
N THR A 108 -22.98 -43.75 -9.70
CA THR A 108 -22.88 -44.69 -8.57
C THR A 108 -23.01 -43.94 -7.25
N THR A 109 -24.18 -44.15 -6.69
CA THR A 109 -24.62 -44.05 -5.30
C THR A 109 -23.55 -44.28 -4.23
N ASN A 110 -23.59 -43.42 -3.21
CA ASN A 110 -23.49 -43.64 -1.76
C ASN A 110 -22.78 -44.89 -1.23
N GLY A 111 -21.81 -44.70 -0.32
CA GLY A 111 -21.39 -45.78 0.57
C GLY A 111 -20.09 -45.56 1.36
N THR A 112 -20.25 -45.04 2.58
CA THR A 112 -19.71 -45.63 3.81
C THR A 112 -18.18 -45.72 4.03
N ALA A 113 -17.76 -45.08 5.12
CA ALA A 113 -16.63 -45.40 6.01
C ALA A 113 -15.25 -45.65 5.38
N ARG A 114 -14.35 -44.67 5.54
CA ARG A 114 -12.90 -44.96 5.53
C ARG A 114 -12.19 -44.32 6.72
N SER A 115 -11.59 -45.21 7.48
CA SER A 115 -10.80 -44.99 8.69
C SER A 115 -9.78 -43.85 8.56
N ASN A 116 -9.69 -43.04 9.62
CA ASN A 116 -8.56 -42.15 9.85
C ASN A 116 -7.35 -42.98 10.29
N LYS A 117 -6.68 -43.63 9.33
CA LYS A 117 -5.31 -44.10 9.50
C LYS A 117 -4.39 -43.23 8.63
N PRO A 118 -3.46 -42.46 9.22
CA PRO A 118 -2.52 -41.69 8.42
C PRO A 118 -1.63 -42.66 7.63
N LYS A 119 -1.58 -42.45 6.31
CA LYS A 119 -0.74 -43.22 5.37
C LYS A 119 0.75 -42.88 5.46
N HIS A 120 1.17 -42.09 6.45
CA HIS A 120 2.50 -41.52 6.51
C HIS A 120 3.09 -41.66 7.92
N GLU A 121 4.29 -42.25 8.00
CA GLU A 121 4.94 -42.66 9.26
C GLU A 121 5.17 -41.51 10.25
N LEU A 122 5.27 -40.28 9.73
CA LEU A 122 5.48 -39.08 10.53
C LEU A 122 4.32 -38.74 11.48
N PHE A 123 3.09 -39.19 11.21
CA PHE A 123 1.92 -38.80 12.02
C PHE A 123 1.50 -39.85 13.06
N ARG A 124 2.35 -40.85 13.33
CA ARG A 124 2.06 -41.90 14.32
C ARG A 124 2.35 -41.50 15.77
N LYS A 125 3.20 -40.49 15.98
CA LYS A 125 3.81 -40.21 17.31
C LYS A 125 3.07 -39.21 18.20
N TYR A 126 1.95 -38.64 17.76
CA TYR A 126 1.21 -37.65 18.55
C TYR A 126 -0.26 -38.02 18.74
N ARG A 127 -0.50 -39.27 19.16
CA ARG A 127 -1.80 -39.67 19.70
C ARG A 127 -1.59 -40.17 21.13
N LYS A 128 -1.96 -39.33 22.09
CA LYS A 128 -2.30 -39.68 23.46
C LYS A 128 -3.66 -39.08 23.75
#